data_AF-A0A2J6N1G0-F1
#
_entry.id   AF-A0A2J6N1G0-F1
#
_cell.length_a   1.000
_cell.length_b   1.000
_cell.length_c   1.000
_cell.angle_alpha   90.00
_cell.angle_beta   90.00
_cell.angle_gamma   90.00
#
_symmetry.space_group_name_H-M   'P 1'
#
loop_
_entity.id
_entity.type
_entity.pdbx_description
1 polymer ?
#
loop_
_entity_poly.entity_id
_entity_poly.type
_entity_poly.pdbx_seq_one_letter_code
_entity_poly.pdbx_strand_id
1 'polypeptide(L)' 'MLLSEADIKRLEKVGYNREEFVRYDKKGFAKLRNNRGYCVFYNPQKERCKVYNYRPLGCRIYPVIYSEGEGT' A
#
# COMPACT_ATOMS: atom_id res chain seq x y z
N MET A 1 -5.25 -0.39 2.63
CA MET A 1 -4.76 0.14 1.34
C MET A 1 -5.09 -0.86 0.24
N LEU A 2 -5.77 -0.45 -0.82
CA LEU A 2 -6.04 -1.29 -2.00
C LEU A 2 -4.76 -1.48 -2.82
N LEU A 3 -4.65 -2.63 -3.48
CA LEU A 3 -3.55 -2.97 -4.37
C LEU A 3 -4.09 -3.28 -5.77
N SER A 4 -3.47 -2.68 -6.78
CA SER A 4 -3.64 -3.14 -8.16
C SER A 4 -2.72 -4.33 -8.46
N GLU A 5 -3.01 -5.10 -9.50
CA GLU A 5 -2.09 -6.16 -9.97
C GLU A 5 -0.71 -5.60 -10.34
N ALA A 6 -0.64 -4.35 -10.82
CA ALA A 6 0.64 -3.68 -11.09
C ALA A 6 1.44 -3.40 -9.82
N ASP A 7 0.77 -3.07 -8.70
CA ASP A 7 1.42 -2.92 -7.41
C ASP A 7 1.97 -4.24 -6.88
N ILE A 8 1.19 -5.31 -7.00
CA ILE A 8 1.58 -6.66 -6.57
C ILE A 8 2.82 -7.11 -7.35
N LYS A 9 2.77 -7.06 -8.70
CA LYS A 9 3.90 -7.43 -9.56
C LYS A 9 5.17 -6.61 -9.27
N ARG A 10 5.02 -5.32 -8.96
CA ARG A 10 6.16 -4.46 -8.59
C ARG A 10 6.84 -4.93 -7.31
N LEU A 11 6.07 -5.33 -6.30
CA LEU A 11 6.59 -5.83 -5.03
C LEU A 11 7.17 -7.24 -5.16
N GLU A 12 6.56 -8.11 -5.95
CA GLU A 12 7.11 -9.43 -6.30
C GLU A 12 8.47 -9.31 -7.00
N LYS A 13 8.60 -8.37 -7.95
CA LYS A 13 9.85 -8.11 -8.69
C LYS A 13 11.03 -7.71 -7.79
N VAL A 14 10.76 -7.13 -6.61
CA VAL A 14 11.81 -6.73 -5.66
C VAL A 14 11.98 -7.73 -4.52
N GLY A 15 11.37 -8.92 -4.63
CA GLY A 15 11.64 -10.08 -3.77
C GLY A 15 10.62 -10.35 -2.67
N TYR A 16 9.45 -9.69 -2.67
CA TYR A 16 8.40 -9.99 -1.69
C TYR A 16 7.44 -11.06 -2.19
N ASN A 17 7.13 -12.04 -1.34
CA ASN A 17 6.09 -13.02 -1.64
C ASN A 17 4.69 -12.40 -1.46
N ARG A 18 3.85 -12.49 -2.50
CA ARG A 18 2.44 -12.05 -2.51
C ARG A 18 1.67 -12.48 -1.27
N GLU A 19 1.80 -13.72 -0.84
CA GLU A 19 1.06 -14.26 0.32
C GLU A 19 1.40 -13.53 1.62
N GLU A 20 2.61 -12.97 1.74
CA GLU A 20 3.06 -12.27 2.95
C GLU A 20 2.47 -10.86 3.08
N PHE A 21 2.13 -10.22 1.95
CA PHE A 21 1.70 -8.81 1.96
C PHE A 21 0.32 -8.55 1.38
N VAL A 22 -0.27 -9.49 0.63
CA VAL A 22 -1.62 -9.36 0.05
C VAL A 22 -2.65 -10.10 0.90
N ARG A 23 -3.78 -9.45 1.15
CA ARG A 23 -5.00 -10.06 1.67
C ARG A 23 -6.16 -9.69 0.77
N TYR A 24 -6.98 -10.66 0.41
CA TYR A 24 -8.23 -10.43 -0.29
C TYR A 24 -9.35 -10.18 0.72
N ASP A 25 -10.20 -9.20 0.45
CA ASP A 25 -11.43 -8.99 1.22
C ASP A 25 -12.57 -9.90 0.74
N LYS A 26 -13.73 -9.83 1.40
CA LYS A 26 -14.91 -10.64 1.06
C LYS A 26 -15.43 -10.41 -0.37
N LYS A 27 -15.04 -9.29 -1.01
CA LYS A 27 -15.43 -8.94 -2.38
C LYS A 27 -14.33 -9.30 -3.40
N GLY A 28 -13.23 -9.92 -2.95
CA GLY A 28 -12.11 -10.30 -3.81
C GLY A 28 -11.13 -9.16 -4.11
N PHE A 29 -11.22 -8.01 -3.44
CA PHE A 29 -10.25 -6.94 -3.67
C PHE A 29 -8.93 -7.20 -2.92
N ALA A 30 -7.82 -7.11 -3.64
CA ALA A 30 -6.49 -7.18 -3.07
C ALA A 30 -6.19 -5.95 -2.20
N LYS A 31 -5.74 -6.18 -0.97
CA LYS A 31 -5.36 -5.15 -0.01
C LYS A 31 -4.03 -5.48 0.65
N LEU A 32 -3.29 -4.46 1.06
CA LEU A 32 -2.13 -4.65 1.93
C LEU A 32 -2.55 -5.29 3.26
N ARG A 33 -1.78 -6.27 3.70
CA ARG A 33 -1.86 -6.83 5.05
C ARG A 33 -1.37 -5.81 6.07
N ASN A 34 -2.06 -5.79 7.20
CA ASN A 34 -1.64 -5.05 8.39
C ASN A 34 -1.25 -6.05 9.48
N ASN A 35 -0.18 -5.74 10.21
CA ASN A 35 0.28 -6.46 11.39
C ASN A 35 0.35 -5.49 12.57
N ARG A 36 -0.26 -5.85 13.71
CA ARG A 36 -0.30 -5.02 14.93
C ARG A 36 -0.75 -3.57 14.68
N GLY A 37 -1.74 -3.37 13.81
CA GLY A 37 -2.27 -2.04 13.47
C GLY A 37 -1.49 -1.27 12.39
N TYR A 38 -0.30 -1.73 11.99
CA TYR A 38 0.53 -1.07 10.98
C TYR A 38 0.57 -1.86 9.66
N CYS A 39 0.94 -1.19 8.57
CA CYS A 39 1.23 -1.85 7.30
C CYS A 39 2.35 -2.89 7.49
N VAL A 40 2.25 -4.06 6.84
CA VAL A 40 3.28 -5.12 6.86
C VAL A 40 4.69 -4.62 6.47
N PHE A 41 4.77 -3.56 5.66
CA PHE A 41 6.02 -2.95 5.24
C PHE A 41 6.53 -1.85 6.18
N TYR A 42 5.79 -1.50 7.24
CA TYR A 42 6.24 -0.53 8.22
C TYR A 42 7.38 -1.13 9.05
N ASN A 43 8.49 -0.41 9.16
CA ASN A 43 9.57 -0.72 10.08
C ASN A 43 9.42 0.19 11.32
N PRO A 44 9.00 -0.33 12.48
CA PRO A 44 8.81 0.48 13.68
C PRO A 44 10.13 0.98 14.28
N GLN A 45 11.26 0.28 14.06
CA GLN A 45 12.56 0.72 14.58
C GLN A 45 13.13 1.89 13.80
N LYS A 46 12.89 1.93 12.48
CA LYS A 46 13.37 2.98 11.58
C LYS A 46 12.30 4.03 11.25
N GLU A 47 11.08 3.84 11.77
CA GLU A 47 9.87 4.64 11.51
C GLU A 47 9.62 4.90 10.02
N ARG A 48 9.90 3.91 9.17
CA ARG A 48 9.89 4.06 7.70
C ARG A 48 9.31 2.84 7.01
N CYS A 49 8.79 3.07 5.81
CA CYS A 49 8.35 2.00 4.93
C CYS A 49 9.55 1.29 4.29
N LYS A 50 9.64 -0.03 4.44
CA LYS A 50 10.71 -0.87 3.85
C LYS A 50 10.71 -0.82 2.32
N VAL A 51 9.55 -0.58 1.71
CA VAL A 51 9.35 -0.56 0.24
C VAL A 51 9.07 0.84 -0.29
N TYR A 52 9.53 1.90 0.38
CA TYR A 52 9.16 3.27 0.04
C TYR A 52 9.35 3.64 -1.45
N ASN A 53 10.44 3.19 -2.08
CA ASN A 53 10.71 3.44 -3.50
C ASN A 53 9.77 2.66 -4.45
N TYR A 54 9.26 1.51 -3.99
CA TYR A 54 8.37 0.61 -4.74
C TYR A 54 6.93 0.68 -4.23
N ARG A 55 6.61 1.68 -3.40
CA ARG A 55 5.33 1.76 -2.68
C ARG A 55 4.15 1.74 -3.66
N PRO A 56 3.04 1.06 -3.31
CA PRO A 56 1.84 1.01 -4.13
C PRO A 56 1.32 2.39 -4.50
N LEU A 57 0.59 2.48 -5.61
CA LEU A 57 0.03 3.74 -6.09
C LEU A 57 -0.83 4.44 -5.03
N GLY A 58 -1.65 3.70 -4.29
CA GLY A 58 -2.45 4.25 -3.20
C GLY A 58 -1.61 4.93 -2.10
N CYS A 59 -0.38 4.46 -1.84
CA CYS A 59 0.55 5.11 -0.90
C CYS A 59 1.24 6.35 -1.49
N ARG A 60 1.22 6.55 -2.81
CA ARG A 60 1.79 7.73 -3.48
C ARG A 60 0.81 8.88 -3.54
N ILE A 61 -0.47 8.55 -3.71
CA ILE A 61 -1.55 9.52 -3.82
C ILE A 61 -1.86 10.14 -2.45
N TYR A 62 -1.54 9.46 -1.35
CA TYR A 62 -1.80 9.96 -0.01
C TYR A 62 -0.72 10.95 0.49
N PRO A 63 -1.09 12.05 1.17
CA PRO A 63 -2.46 12.47 1.47
C PRO A 63 -3.17 12.99 0.21
N VAL A 64 -4.39 12.51 -0.01
CA VAL A 64 -5.28 13.13 -0.99
C VAL A 64 -5.68 14.47 -0.39
N ILE A 65 -5.09 15.56 -0.90
CA ILE A 65 -5.50 16.90 -0.53
C ILE A 65 -6.60 17.30 -1.50
N TYR A 66 -7.84 17.32 -1.02
CA TYR A 66 -9.00 17.78 -1.77
C TYR A 66 -9.30 19.22 -1.35
N SER A 67 -9.35 20.14 -2.32
CA SER A 67 -9.66 21.56 -2.09
C SER A 67 -11.04 21.86 -2.66
N GLU A 68 -12.06 22.00 -1.81
CA GLU A 68 -13.39 22.48 -2.21
C GLU A 68 -13.34 24.02 -2.27
N GLY A 69 -13.12 24.58 -3.46
CA GLY A 69 -13.01 26.04 -3.54
C GLY A 69 -12.72 26.61 -4.92
N GLU A 70 -13.33 26.12 -5.98
CA GLU A 70 -13.44 26.87 -7.25
C GLU A 70 -14.85 26.70 -7.83
N GLY A 71 -15.84 27.15 -7.06
CA GLY A 71 -17.17 27.45 -7.57
C GLY A 71 -17.30 28.96 -7.68
N THR A 72 -17.04 29.52 -8.87
CA THR A 72 -17.49 30.87 -9.26
C THR A 72 -18.89 30.80 -9.83
#